data_AF-A0AAD7EVU8-F1
#
_entry.id   AF-A0AAD7EVU8-F1
#
_cell.length_a   1.000
_cell.length_b   1.000
_cell.length_c   1.000
_cell.angle_alpha   90.00
_cell.angle_beta   90.00
_cell.angle_gamma   90.00
#
_symmetry.space_group_name_H-M   'P 1'
#
loop_
_entity.id
_entity.type
_entity.pdbx_description
1 polymer ?
#
loop_
_entity_poly.entity_id
_entity_poly.type
_entity_poly.pdbx_seq_one_letter_code
_entity_poly.pdbx_strand_id
1 'polypeptide(L)'
;FPTAAKGFLYGGGRQYVGNIKPSSQQNARALGELIADPSITRFATYPIPVFQALCFPIFKDYHETKQVLLQKNRNLHRTWARSPFTAVTVNLGPISMSPPHTDLNNKADGMCLIGALGDFDPDQGGHLVCWEYNLIIRFPPGCSILIPSAVVTHSNTPIQPGEERFSLIKYSTGALFRWVDNGF
;
A
#
# COMPACT_ATOMS: atom_id res chain seq x y z
N PHE A 1 7.28 13.88 3.62
CA PHE A 1 8.12 13.37 2.53
C PHE A 1 7.29 13.23 1.25
N PRO A 2 7.87 13.28 0.05
CA PRO A 2 7.14 13.12 -1.21
C PRO A 2 6.58 11.71 -1.39
N THR A 3 5.44 11.58 -2.07
CA THR A 3 4.83 10.27 -2.36
C THR A 3 4.47 10.14 -3.83
N ALA A 4 4.49 8.91 -4.33
CA ALA A 4 4.09 8.59 -5.70
C ALA A 4 3.16 7.36 -5.68
N ALA A 5 1.97 7.48 -6.28
CA ALA A 5 0.96 6.44 -6.23
C ALA A 5 0.52 5.97 -7.63
N LYS A 6 0.21 4.67 -7.75
CA LYS A 6 -0.29 4.03 -8.98
C LYS A 6 -1.40 3.04 -8.66
N GLY A 7 -2.27 2.81 -9.64
CA GLY A 7 -3.41 1.90 -9.53
C GLY A 7 -4.70 2.67 -9.73
N PHE A 8 -5.78 2.23 -9.08
CA PHE A 8 -7.09 2.86 -9.18
C PHE A 8 -7.82 2.87 -7.84
N LEU A 9 -8.65 3.89 -7.66
CA LEU A 9 -9.32 4.21 -6.40
C LEU A 9 -10.74 4.72 -6.67
N TYR A 10 -11.55 4.66 -5.63
CA TYR A 10 -12.85 5.32 -5.51
C TYR A 10 -12.99 5.96 -4.11
N GLY A 11 -13.85 6.97 -3.99
CA GLY A 11 -13.92 7.85 -2.82
C GLY A 11 -13.17 9.17 -3.02
N GLY A 12 -13.14 10.02 -1.98
CA GLY A 12 -12.49 11.34 -2.02
C GLY A 12 -13.13 12.31 -3.01
N GLY A 13 -14.46 12.29 -3.15
CA GLY A 13 -15.23 13.15 -4.06
C GLY A 13 -15.30 12.67 -5.51
N ARG A 14 -14.70 11.51 -5.84
CA ARG A 14 -14.81 10.91 -7.19
C ARG A 14 -16.22 10.40 -7.46
N GLN A 15 -16.75 10.68 -8.65
CA GLN A 15 -18.03 10.13 -9.10
C GLN A 15 -17.94 8.68 -9.59
N TYR A 16 -16.77 8.25 -10.06
CA TYR A 16 -16.55 6.91 -10.62
C TYR A 16 -15.21 6.34 -10.18
N VAL A 17 -15.09 5.01 -10.22
CA VAL A 17 -13.82 4.30 -10.05
C VAL A 17 -12.87 4.71 -11.17
N GLY A 18 -11.64 5.11 -10.82
CA GLY A 18 -10.69 5.58 -11.83
C GLY A 18 -9.23 5.46 -11.42
N ASN A 19 -8.36 5.47 -12.42
CA ASN A 19 -6.92 5.43 -12.24
C ASN A 19 -6.42 6.63 -11.40
N ILE A 20 -5.37 6.41 -10.61
CA ILE A 20 -4.62 7.47 -9.96
C ILE A 20 -3.90 8.26 -11.05
N LYS A 21 -4.12 9.59 -11.09
CA LYS A 21 -3.45 10.47 -12.04
C LYS A 21 -2.10 10.88 -11.43
N PRO A 22 -0.97 10.55 -12.08
CA PRO A 22 0.34 11.03 -11.64
C PRO A 22 0.41 12.56 -11.82
N SER A 23 1.23 13.22 -11.01
CA SER A 23 1.37 14.69 -11.05
C SER A 23 2.04 15.21 -12.32
N SER A 24 2.82 14.38 -13.02
CA SER A 24 3.44 14.70 -14.31
C SER A 24 3.67 13.43 -15.14
N GLN A 25 3.86 13.59 -16.45
CA GLN A 25 4.22 12.48 -17.34
C GLN A 25 5.58 11.87 -16.99
N GLN A 26 6.54 12.70 -16.54
CA GLN A 26 7.84 12.25 -16.05
C GLN A 26 7.69 11.35 -14.82
N ASN A 27 6.87 11.76 -13.84
CA ASN A 27 6.59 10.95 -12.65
C ASN A 27 5.85 9.67 -13.00
N ALA A 28 4.95 9.72 -13.98
CA ALA A 28 4.26 8.54 -14.50
C ALA A 28 5.25 7.50 -15.06
N ARG A 29 6.24 7.97 -15.83
CA ARG A 29 7.28 7.14 -16.45
C ARG A 29 8.20 6.54 -15.39
N ALA A 30 8.75 7.36 -14.50
CA ALA A 30 9.63 6.92 -13.42
C ALA A 30 8.93 5.90 -12.49
N LEU A 31 7.68 6.15 -12.10
CA LEU A 31 6.91 5.20 -11.28
C LEU A 31 6.56 3.93 -12.06
N GLY A 32 6.39 4.03 -13.38
CA GLY A 32 6.23 2.89 -14.28
C GLY A 32 7.45 1.99 -14.30
N GLU A 33 8.63 2.58 -14.48
CA GLU A 33 9.94 1.90 -14.47
C GLU A 33 10.20 1.25 -13.10
N LEU A 34 9.98 1.98 -12.00
CA LEU A 34 10.13 1.45 -10.64
C LEU A 34 9.24 0.23 -10.38
N ILE A 35 7.98 0.27 -10.79
CA ILE A 35 7.03 -0.84 -10.58
C ILE A 35 7.35 -2.03 -11.49
N ALA A 36 7.94 -1.79 -12.67
CA ALA A 36 8.37 -2.82 -13.60
C ALA A 36 9.73 -3.43 -13.22
N ASP A 37 10.49 -2.81 -12.33
CA ASP A 37 11.76 -3.35 -11.84
C ASP A 37 11.55 -4.76 -11.25
N PRO A 38 12.37 -5.75 -11.64
CA PRO A 38 12.23 -7.13 -11.17
C PRO A 38 12.37 -7.29 -9.65
N SER A 39 13.24 -6.51 -9.01
CA SER A 39 13.48 -6.57 -7.56
C SER A 39 12.29 -5.98 -6.81
N ILE A 40 11.78 -4.83 -7.27
CA ILE A 40 10.56 -4.22 -6.71
C ILE A 40 9.35 -5.12 -6.94
N THR A 41 9.20 -5.71 -8.12
CA THR A 41 8.11 -6.65 -8.40
C THR A 41 8.17 -7.86 -7.47
N ARG A 42 9.36 -8.44 -7.27
CA ARG A 42 9.54 -9.57 -6.34
C ARG A 42 9.19 -9.18 -4.92
N PHE A 43 9.73 -8.08 -4.42
CA PHE A 43 9.43 -7.56 -3.10
C PHE A 43 7.93 -7.29 -2.90
N ALA A 44 7.30 -6.63 -3.87
CA ALA A 44 5.89 -6.28 -3.80
C ALA A 44 4.97 -7.50 -3.93
N THR A 45 5.40 -8.62 -4.51
CA THR A 45 4.53 -9.79 -4.73
C THR A 45 4.79 -10.95 -3.78
N TYR A 46 5.99 -11.04 -3.19
CA TYR A 46 6.36 -12.09 -2.24
C TYR A 46 5.40 -12.25 -1.04
N PRO A 47 4.86 -11.18 -0.42
CA PRO A 47 3.97 -11.32 0.73
C PRO A 47 2.53 -11.72 0.37
N ILE A 48 2.18 -11.77 -0.91
CA ILE A 48 0.81 -12.04 -1.35
C ILE A 48 0.32 -13.44 -1.00
N PRO A 49 1.08 -14.53 -1.22
CA PRO A 49 0.67 -15.86 -0.77
C PRO A 49 0.45 -15.94 0.75
N VAL A 50 1.22 -15.19 1.55
CA VAL A 50 1.01 -15.12 3.01
C VAL A 50 -0.32 -14.44 3.34
N PHE A 51 -0.65 -13.34 2.67
CA PHE A 51 -1.96 -12.69 2.81
C PHE A 51 -3.10 -13.65 2.45
N GLN A 52 -2.95 -14.39 1.34
CA GLN A 52 -3.94 -15.38 0.92
C GLN A 52 -4.10 -16.52 1.92
N ALA A 53 -3.01 -17.03 2.50
CA ALA A 53 -3.04 -18.16 3.42
C ALA A 53 -3.57 -17.79 4.81
N LEU A 54 -3.14 -16.65 5.36
CA LEU A 54 -3.44 -16.27 6.75
C LEU A 54 -4.70 -15.41 6.89
N CYS A 55 -5.14 -14.74 5.83
CA CYS A 55 -6.31 -13.85 5.85
C CYS A 55 -7.25 -14.15 4.67
N PHE A 56 -7.47 -15.44 4.36
CA PHE A 56 -8.16 -15.88 3.15
C PHE A 56 -9.51 -15.17 2.87
N PRO A 57 -10.43 -14.99 3.85
CA PRO A 57 -11.69 -14.29 3.58
C PRO A 57 -11.49 -12.85 3.11
N ILE A 58 -10.58 -12.10 3.74
CA ILE A 58 -10.25 -10.72 3.37
C ILE A 58 -9.55 -10.71 2.01
N PHE A 59 -8.61 -11.63 1.77
CA PHE A 59 -7.93 -11.76 0.49
C PHE A 59 -8.93 -12.02 -0.66
N LYS A 60 -9.87 -12.95 -0.44
CA LYS A 60 -10.91 -13.31 -1.41
C LYS A 60 -11.76 -12.08 -1.77
N ASP A 61 -12.22 -11.34 -0.76
CA ASP A 61 -13.01 -10.12 -0.97
C ASP A 61 -12.25 -9.06 -1.79
N TYR A 62 -10.98 -8.83 -1.45
CA TYR A 62 -10.11 -7.92 -2.22
C TYR A 62 -9.93 -8.39 -3.67
N HIS A 63 -9.67 -9.70 -3.86
CA HIS A 63 -9.45 -10.28 -5.17
C HIS A 63 -10.70 -10.19 -6.05
N GLU A 64 -11.86 -10.62 -5.54
CA GLU A 64 -13.12 -10.65 -6.27
C GLU A 64 -13.60 -9.24 -6.62
N THR A 65 -13.59 -8.31 -5.65
CA THR A 65 -13.91 -6.89 -5.88
C THR A 65 -13.02 -6.30 -6.98
N LYS A 66 -11.71 -6.54 -6.91
CA LYS A 66 -10.77 -6.08 -7.93
C LYS A 66 -11.07 -6.68 -9.30
N GLN A 67 -11.37 -7.98 -9.40
CA GLN A 67 -11.68 -8.62 -10.69
C GLN A 67 -12.95 -8.05 -11.32
N VAL A 68 -14.03 -7.89 -10.53
CA VAL A 68 -15.30 -7.32 -11.00
C VAL A 68 -15.10 -5.91 -11.56
N LEU A 69 -14.33 -5.06 -10.86
CA LEU A 69 -14.01 -3.72 -11.33
C LEU A 69 -13.22 -3.71 -12.65
N LEU A 70 -12.21 -4.58 -12.78
CA LEU A 70 -11.41 -4.71 -14.00
C LEU A 70 -12.22 -5.27 -15.18
N GLN A 71 -13.20 -6.14 -14.92
CA GLN A 71 -14.11 -6.66 -15.94
C GLN A 71 -15.07 -5.58 -16.42
N LYS A 72 -15.65 -4.78 -15.52
CA LYS A 72 -16.60 -3.72 -15.86
C LYS A 72 -15.92 -2.51 -16.53
N ASN A 73 -14.69 -2.19 -16.15
CA ASN A 73 -13.93 -1.10 -16.74
C ASN A 73 -12.52 -1.54 -17.15
N ARG A 74 -12.38 -1.88 -18.45
CA ARG A 74 -11.11 -2.32 -19.03
C ARG A 74 -10.04 -1.23 -19.11
N ASN A 75 -10.38 0.03 -18.87
CA ASN A 75 -9.43 1.14 -18.81
C ASN A 75 -8.74 1.27 -17.43
N LEU A 76 -9.12 0.46 -16.44
CA LEU A 76 -8.44 0.44 -15.15
C LEU A 76 -7.10 -0.30 -15.25
N HIS A 77 -6.05 0.33 -14.73
CA HIS A 77 -4.69 -0.18 -14.81
C HIS A 77 -4.29 -0.88 -13.51
N ARG A 78 -4.08 -2.20 -13.59
CA ARG A 78 -3.50 -2.97 -12.49
C ARG A 78 -2.04 -2.58 -12.25
N THR A 79 -1.60 -2.58 -11.00
CA THR A 79 -0.19 -2.39 -10.63
C THR A 79 0.62 -3.66 -10.90
N TRP A 80 0.30 -4.74 -10.20
CA TRP A 80 0.82 -6.09 -10.45
C TRP A 80 -0.32 -7.08 -10.69
N ALA A 81 -0.11 -8.03 -11.61
CA ALA A 81 -1.12 -9.00 -12.01
C ALA A 81 -1.63 -9.87 -10.84
N ARG A 82 -0.74 -10.25 -9.93
CA ARG A 82 -1.04 -11.15 -8.80
C ARG A 82 -1.43 -10.42 -7.51
N SER A 83 -1.38 -9.09 -7.48
CA SER A 83 -1.75 -8.34 -6.27
C SER A 83 -3.27 -8.22 -6.15
N PRO A 84 -3.89 -8.51 -4.98
CA PRO A 84 -5.32 -8.26 -4.75
C PRO A 84 -5.62 -6.78 -4.49
N PHE A 85 -4.60 -5.99 -4.12
CA PHE A 85 -4.74 -4.55 -3.87
C PHE A 85 -4.97 -3.77 -5.17
N THR A 86 -5.75 -2.69 -5.10
CA THR A 86 -6.07 -1.83 -6.25
C THR A 86 -5.09 -0.67 -6.43
N ALA A 87 -4.39 -0.28 -5.36
CA ALA A 87 -3.42 0.81 -5.39
C ALA A 87 -2.10 0.45 -4.67
N VAL A 88 -1.06 1.19 -5.03
CA VAL A 88 0.22 1.24 -4.34
C VAL A 88 0.66 2.69 -4.21
N THR A 89 1.25 3.03 -3.07
CA THR A 89 1.98 4.27 -2.82
C THR A 89 3.41 3.93 -2.47
N VAL A 90 4.36 4.66 -3.06
CA VAL A 90 5.75 4.67 -2.65
C VAL A 90 5.99 5.97 -1.89
N ASN A 91 6.38 5.83 -0.63
CA ASN A 91 6.87 6.92 0.18
C ASN A 91 8.34 7.14 -0.17
N LEU A 92 8.62 8.24 -0.84
CA LEU A 92 9.96 8.57 -1.32
C LEU A 92 10.80 9.08 -0.15
N GLY A 93 12.07 8.67 -0.15
CA GLY A 93 13.06 9.05 0.85
C GLY A 93 13.71 10.41 0.54
N PRO A 94 14.90 10.67 1.10
CA PRO A 94 15.71 9.74 1.89
C PRO A 94 15.10 9.46 3.28
N ILE A 95 14.19 10.30 3.80
CA ILE A 95 13.61 10.12 5.14
C ILE A 95 12.08 10.03 5.04
N SER A 96 11.55 8.81 4.94
CA SER A 96 10.10 8.56 5.00
C SER A 96 9.61 8.29 6.43
N MET A 97 9.43 9.38 7.19
CA MET A 97 8.88 9.34 8.56
C MET A 97 7.40 9.76 8.62
N SER A 98 6.54 8.90 9.16
CA SER A 98 5.10 9.18 9.29
C SER A 98 4.69 9.33 10.77
N PRO A 99 4.06 10.47 11.16
CA PRO A 99 3.50 10.61 12.50
C PRO A 99 2.31 9.66 12.73
N PRO A 100 1.82 9.51 13.96
CA PRO A 100 0.65 8.67 14.27
C PRO A 100 -0.56 9.06 13.41
N HIS A 101 -1.12 8.10 12.69
CA HIS A 101 -2.30 8.27 11.85
C HIS A 101 -3.00 6.94 11.58
N THR A 102 -4.21 7.03 11.03
CA THR A 102 -4.96 5.91 10.45
C THR A 102 -5.21 6.21 8.97
N ASP A 103 -5.24 5.17 8.14
CA ASP A 103 -5.65 5.29 6.73
C ASP A 103 -7.18 5.22 6.61
N LEU A 104 -7.88 6.25 7.08
CA LEU A 104 -9.36 6.25 7.21
C LEU A 104 -10.14 5.88 5.94
N ASN A 105 -9.53 6.08 4.75
CA ASN A 105 -10.17 5.76 3.48
C ASN A 105 -10.01 4.30 3.06
N ASN A 106 -9.12 3.54 3.69
CA ASN A 106 -8.95 2.11 3.43
C ASN A 106 -10.17 1.33 3.92
N LYS A 107 -10.30 0.07 3.45
CA LYS A 107 -11.35 -0.82 3.94
C LYS A 107 -11.15 -1.08 5.44
N ALA A 108 -12.20 -0.86 6.24
CA ALA A 108 -12.13 -0.84 7.70
C ALA A 108 -11.74 -2.20 8.31
N ASP A 109 -12.37 -3.27 7.84
CA ASP A 109 -12.09 -4.68 8.15
C ASP A 109 -11.00 -5.28 7.22
N GLY A 110 -10.28 -4.40 6.53
CA GLY A 110 -9.31 -4.77 5.51
C GLY A 110 -7.87 -4.82 6.02
N MET A 111 -6.97 -5.23 5.14
CA MET A 111 -5.53 -5.16 5.35
C MET A 111 -4.90 -4.14 4.41
N CYS A 112 -3.79 -3.56 4.87
CA CYS A 112 -2.82 -2.81 4.08
C CYS A 112 -1.48 -3.54 4.19
N LEU A 113 -0.75 -3.67 3.07
CA LEU A 113 0.61 -4.21 3.09
C LEU A 113 1.60 -3.05 3.10
N ILE A 114 2.48 -3.01 4.11
CA ILE A 114 3.58 -2.07 4.22
C ILE A 114 4.88 -2.84 4.00
N GLY A 115 5.77 -2.31 3.18
CA GLY A 115 7.14 -2.78 3.03
C GLY A 115 8.15 -1.68 3.35
N ALA A 116 9.17 -2.00 4.15
CA ALA A 116 10.29 -1.11 4.41
C ALA A 116 11.42 -1.35 3.40
N LEU A 117 12.03 -0.27 2.92
CA LEU A 117 13.11 -0.26 1.94
C LEU A 117 14.13 0.81 2.34
N GLY A 118 15.32 0.76 1.74
CA GLY A 118 16.42 1.70 2.03
C GLY A 118 17.58 1.03 2.76
N ASP A 119 18.46 1.85 3.31
CA ASP A 119 19.65 1.45 4.06
C ASP A 119 19.64 2.19 5.39
N PHE A 120 19.22 1.48 6.44
CA PHE A 120 19.13 1.98 7.80
C PHE A 120 19.31 0.83 8.79
N ASP A 121 19.85 1.12 9.98
CA ASP A 121 19.96 0.17 11.07
C ASP A 121 18.61 0.01 11.78
N PRO A 122 17.94 -1.15 11.62
CA PRO A 122 16.62 -1.37 12.19
C PRO A 122 16.66 -1.64 13.69
N ASP A 123 17.83 -1.73 14.32
CA ASP A 123 17.97 -1.78 15.78
C ASP A 123 18.01 -0.37 16.40
N GLN A 124 18.25 0.67 15.58
CA GLN A 124 18.42 2.07 16.02
C GLN A 124 17.32 3.01 15.51
N GLY A 125 16.40 2.56 14.67
CA GLY A 125 15.37 3.42 14.09
C GLY A 125 14.47 2.73 13.07
N GLY A 126 13.60 3.52 12.44
CA GLY A 126 12.69 3.05 11.38
C GLY A 126 11.63 2.03 11.82
N HIS A 127 11.47 1.81 13.12
CA HIS A 127 10.51 0.87 13.72
C HIS A 127 9.08 1.22 13.33
N LEU A 128 8.22 0.21 13.18
CA LEU A 128 6.78 0.40 13.01
C LEU A 128 6.12 0.41 14.40
N VAL A 129 5.31 1.43 14.68
CA VAL A 129 4.56 1.53 15.94
C VAL A 129 3.09 1.30 15.63
N CYS A 130 2.45 0.37 16.36
CA CYS A 130 1.01 0.11 16.33
C CYS A 130 0.43 0.45 17.69
N TRP A 131 -0.29 1.57 17.78
CA TRP A 131 -0.61 2.23 19.06
C TRP A 131 -1.66 1.48 19.87
N GLU A 132 -2.75 1.02 19.25
CA GLU A 132 -3.82 0.27 19.94
C GLU A 132 -3.33 -1.08 20.48
N TYR A 133 -2.25 -1.61 19.90
CA TYR A 133 -1.64 -2.86 20.36
C TYR A 133 -0.53 -2.65 21.38
N ASN A 134 -0.13 -1.41 21.66
CA ASN A 134 1.06 -1.07 22.44
C ASN A 134 2.32 -1.82 21.94
N LEU A 135 2.47 -1.92 20.62
CA LEU A 135 3.58 -2.64 19.98
C LEU A 135 4.52 -1.69 19.25
N ILE A 136 5.82 -1.84 19.53
CA ILE A 136 6.90 -1.30 18.72
C ILE A 136 7.56 -2.50 18.04
N ILE A 137 7.51 -2.51 16.72
CA ILE A 137 7.96 -3.62 15.89
C ILE A 137 9.26 -3.21 15.21
N ARG A 138 10.31 -3.97 15.49
CA ARG A 138 11.54 -3.89 14.70
C ARG A 138 11.22 -4.20 13.24
N PHE A 139 11.45 -3.26 12.33
CA PHE A 139 10.98 -3.38 10.95
C PHE A 139 12.10 -3.15 9.92
N PRO A 140 12.94 -4.17 9.66
CA PRO A 140 14.11 -4.06 8.80
C PRO A 140 13.82 -3.70 7.33
N PRO A 141 14.78 -3.07 6.62
CA PRO A 141 14.72 -2.98 5.16
C PRO A 141 14.55 -4.37 4.53
N GLY A 142 13.70 -4.46 3.50
CA GLY A 142 13.37 -5.72 2.85
C GLY A 142 12.30 -6.55 3.58
N CYS A 143 11.78 -6.09 4.72
CA CYS A 143 10.64 -6.71 5.39
C CYS A 143 9.30 -6.12 4.94
N SER A 144 8.24 -6.90 5.14
CA SER A 144 6.87 -6.49 4.86
C SER A 144 5.93 -6.97 5.95
N ILE A 145 4.85 -6.23 6.19
CA ILE A 145 3.83 -6.56 7.20
C ILE A 145 2.44 -6.18 6.69
N LEU A 146 1.43 -6.95 7.09
CA LEU A 146 0.02 -6.63 6.88
C LEU A 146 -0.54 -6.05 8.18
N ILE A 147 -1.18 -4.89 8.11
CA ILE A 147 -1.88 -4.29 9.25
C ILE A 147 -3.29 -3.80 8.84
N PRO A 148 -4.26 -3.76 9.77
CA PRO A 148 -5.56 -3.15 9.54
C PRO A 148 -5.46 -1.62 9.65
N SER A 149 -4.79 -1.00 8.68
CA SER A 149 -4.35 0.41 8.76
C SER A 149 -5.47 1.44 8.86
N ALA A 150 -6.71 1.07 8.52
CA ALA A 150 -7.88 1.91 8.65
C ALA A 150 -8.35 2.12 10.11
N VAL A 151 -8.06 1.15 10.99
CA VAL A 151 -8.59 1.12 12.37
C VAL A 151 -7.49 1.05 13.43
N VAL A 152 -6.24 0.78 13.03
CA VAL A 152 -5.06 0.82 13.91
C VAL A 152 -4.26 2.07 13.57
N THR A 153 -4.15 2.95 14.56
CA THR A 153 -3.23 4.08 14.53
C THR A 153 -1.82 3.53 14.46
N HIS A 154 -1.07 4.00 13.47
CA HIS A 154 0.29 3.56 13.23
C HIS A 154 1.20 4.71 12.84
N SER A 155 2.49 4.53 13.09
CA SER A 155 3.56 5.48 12.74
C SER A 155 4.85 4.73 12.52
N ASN A 156 5.90 5.43 12.11
CA ASN A 156 7.25 4.87 12.18
C ASN A 156 8.20 5.84 12.89
N THR A 157 9.21 5.28 13.56
CA THR A 157 10.20 6.08 14.27
C THR A 157 11.21 6.70 13.29
N PRO A 158 11.86 7.81 13.67
CA PRO A 158 13.00 8.33 12.91
C PRO A 158 14.10 7.28 12.70
N ILE A 159 14.91 7.51 11.67
CA ILE A 159 16.17 6.80 11.38
C ILE A 159 17.35 7.69 11.80
N GLN A 160 18.56 7.13 11.84
CA GLN A 160 19.77 7.85 12.23
C GLN A 160 20.24 8.82 11.12
N PRO A 161 21.02 9.86 11.48
CA PRO A 161 21.61 10.77 10.50
C PRO A 161 22.46 10.03 9.47
N GLY A 162 22.23 10.31 8.18
CA GLY A 162 22.94 9.68 7.06
C GLY A 162 22.30 8.40 6.53
N GLU A 163 21.27 7.88 7.19
CA GLU A 163 20.52 6.71 6.72
C GLU A 163 19.41 7.09 5.73
N GLU A 164 18.95 6.09 4.97
CA GLU A 164 17.85 6.24 4.02
C GLU A 164 16.73 5.23 4.28
N ARG A 165 15.49 5.72 4.26
CA ARG A 165 14.30 4.89 4.37
C ARG A 165 13.25 5.29 3.36
N PHE A 166 12.77 4.28 2.64
CA PHE A 166 11.63 4.34 1.72
C PHE A 166 10.57 3.34 2.21
N SER A 167 9.35 3.48 1.72
CA SER A 167 8.35 2.43 1.92
C SER A 167 7.44 2.24 0.73
N LEU A 168 7.00 1.00 0.55
CA LEU A 168 6.03 0.61 -0.48
C LEU A 168 4.78 0.09 0.21
N ILE A 169 3.66 0.76 -0.04
CA ILE A 169 2.40 0.54 0.66
C ILE A 169 1.35 0.12 -0.36
N LYS A 170 0.70 -1.02 -0.17
CA LYS A 170 -0.41 -1.46 -1.03
C LYS A 170 -1.70 -1.49 -0.23
N TYR A 171 -2.74 -0.92 -0.83
CA TYR A 171 -4.02 -0.69 -0.17
C TYR A 171 -5.17 -0.70 -1.17
N SER A 172 -6.39 -0.75 -0.64
CA SER A 172 -7.63 -0.62 -1.38
C SER A 172 -8.57 0.26 -0.56
N THR A 173 -9.19 1.27 -1.18
CA THR A 173 -10.15 2.12 -0.46
C THR A 173 -11.44 1.37 -0.17
N GLY A 174 -12.02 1.56 1.03
CA GLY A 174 -13.26 0.89 1.43
C GLY A 174 -14.44 1.24 0.53
N ALA A 175 -14.42 2.42 -0.09
CA ALA A 175 -15.43 2.85 -1.04
C ALA A 175 -15.52 1.93 -2.28
N LEU A 176 -14.41 1.31 -2.72
CA LEU A 176 -14.42 0.39 -3.87
C LEU A 176 -15.30 -0.83 -3.63
N PHE A 177 -15.23 -1.37 -2.42
CA PHE A 177 -16.02 -2.53 -1.99
C PHE A 177 -17.49 -2.14 -1.95
N ARG A 178 -17.82 -1.04 -1.26
CA ARG A 178 -19.19 -0.50 -1.23
C ARG A 178 -19.76 -0.25 -2.63
N TRP A 179 -18.95 0.26 -3.56
CA TRP A 179 -19.36 0.49 -4.94
C TRP A 179 -19.76 -0.80 -5.65
N VAL A 180 -19.00 -1.88 -5.46
CA VAL A 180 -19.32 -3.20 -6.03
C VAL A 180 -20.53 -3.82 -5.32
N ASP A 181 -20.57 -3.77 -3.98
CA ASP A 181 -21.64 -4.37 -3.17
C ASP A 181 -23.02 -3.75 -3.45
N ASN A 182 -23.06 -2.47 -3.86
CA ASN A 182 -24.30 -1.77 -4.21
C ASN A 182 -24.67 -1.88 -5.69
N GLY A 183 -23.96 -2.68 -6.49
CA GLY A 183 -24.33 -2.92 -7.89
C GLY A 183 -24.01 -1.78 -8.86
N PHE A 184 -23.00 -0.94 -8.53
CA PHE A 184 -22.46 0.16 -9.34
C PHE A 184 -23.31 1.43 -9.48
#